data_AF-A0ABD6LFY3-F1
#
_entry.id   AF-A0ABD6LFY3-F1
#
_cell.length_a   1.000
_cell.length_b   1.000
_cell.length_c   1.000
_cell.angle_alpha   90.00
_cell.angle_beta   90.00
_cell.angle_gamma   90.00
#
_symmetry.space_group_name_H-M   'P 1'
#
loop_
_entity.id
_entity.type
_entity.pdbx_description
1 polymer ?
#
loop_
_entity_poly.entity_id
_entity_poly.type
_entity_poly.pdbx_seq_one_letter_code
_entity_poly.pdbx_strand_id
1 'polypeptide(L)'
;MERNAGYEIKRLLLYDDNTGFALGENLRAPDPYVTWKVTEEQGRRSFDWGHYFTTERAAVKDFLKRAADYEKDNSVSLVSEGPQPDSFKYYSTQRPIDIGTFPKGGGNDPIRFQNYDKRLPVEGGAFLAWGELEYGKQLTEDEMFCYELQPSRDNPDVWRRMDALAQTVGPWEDMRQFPEGRRLTEWSSEAGAYVPKAKATVEKLVECTESIRVQRVLLAGDKQPSIRDQLKTAQREAQEHRAPDGPKKKAPDRGDR
;
A
#
# COMPACT_ATOMS: atom_id res chain seq x y z
N MET A 1 11.11 -12.23 -22.05
CA MET A 1 11.38 -11.07 -21.18
C MET A 1 11.51 -9.83 -22.03
N GLU A 2 10.74 -8.79 -21.72
CA GLU A 2 10.78 -7.49 -22.41
C GLU A 2 12.05 -6.73 -21.98
N ARG A 3 12.68 -6.00 -22.91
CA ARG A 3 13.91 -5.24 -22.65
C ARG A 3 13.80 -3.84 -23.22
N ASN A 4 14.32 -2.86 -22.49
CA ASN A 4 14.45 -1.48 -22.94
C ASN A 4 15.85 -0.95 -22.62
N ALA A 5 16.49 -0.29 -23.58
CA ALA A 5 17.83 0.32 -23.43
C ALA A 5 18.90 -0.62 -22.81
N GLY A 6 18.80 -1.94 -23.02
CA GLY A 6 19.71 -2.93 -22.44
C GLY A 6 19.37 -3.41 -21.03
N TYR A 7 18.31 -2.89 -20.41
CA TYR A 7 17.76 -3.38 -19.15
C TYR A 7 16.59 -4.32 -19.40
N GLU A 8 16.48 -5.32 -18.54
CA GLU A 8 15.37 -6.25 -18.50
C GLU A 8 14.24 -5.67 -17.68
N ILE A 9 13.03 -5.60 -18.24
CA ILE A 9 11.85 -5.14 -17.50
C ILE A 9 11.51 -6.20 -16.46
N LYS A 10 11.71 -5.86 -15.19
CA LYS A 10 11.45 -6.72 -14.03
C LYS A 10 10.08 -6.49 -13.43
N ARG A 11 9.54 -5.28 -13.58
CA ARG A 11 8.18 -4.92 -13.17
C ARG A 11 7.60 -3.93 -14.15
N LEU A 12 6.29 -3.96 -14.32
CA LEU A 12 5.53 -3.00 -15.10
C LEU A 12 4.14 -2.89 -14.47
N LEU A 13 3.65 -1.67 -14.32
CA LEU A 13 2.26 -1.35 -14.00
C LEU A 13 1.70 -0.60 -15.20
N LEU A 14 0.52 -0.99 -15.67
CA LEU A 14 -0.23 -0.37 -16.74
C LEU A 14 -1.66 -0.12 -16.26
N TYR A 15 -2.10 1.11 -16.45
CA TYR A 15 -3.40 1.61 -16.06
C TYR A 15 -4.40 1.60 -17.23
N ASP A 16 -5.67 1.84 -16.94
CA ASP A 16 -6.77 1.92 -17.92
C ASP A 16 -6.63 3.03 -18.97
N ASP A 17 -5.84 4.06 -18.67
CA ASP A 17 -5.49 5.13 -19.60
C ASP A 17 -4.31 4.79 -20.52
N ASN A 18 -3.87 3.52 -20.52
CA ASN A 18 -2.70 3.00 -21.23
C ASN A 18 -1.36 3.64 -20.81
N THR A 19 -1.32 4.36 -19.69
CA THR A 19 -0.08 4.84 -19.09
C THR A 19 0.36 3.89 -17.98
N GLY A 20 1.63 3.89 -17.67
CA GLY A 20 2.20 2.97 -16.72
C GLY A 20 3.59 3.38 -16.24
N PHE A 21 4.17 2.51 -15.43
CA PHE A 21 5.55 2.62 -15.00
C PHE A 21 6.23 1.27 -15.10
N ALA A 22 7.51 1.26 -15.46
CA ALA A 22 8.34 0.05 -15.52
C ALA A 22 9.58 0.18 -14.64
N LEU A 23 10.04 -0.94 -14.09
CA LEU A 23 11.33 -1.09 -13.44
C LEU A 23 12.20 -2.01 -14.30
N GLY A 24 13.37 -1.52 -14.71
CA GLY A 24 14.37 -2.25 -15.46
C GLY A 24 15.60 -2.58 -14.61
N GLU A 25 16.23 -3.72 -14.90
CA GLU A 25 17.50 -4.15 -14.30
C GLU A 25 18.55 -4.51 -15.36
N ASN A 26 19.79 -4.07 -15.13
CA ASN A 26 20.98 -4.50 -15.84
C ASN A 26 22.20 -4.46 -14.90
N LEU A 27 22.51 -5.60 -14.27
CA LEU A 27 23.65 -5.73 -13.35
C LEU A 27 25.03 -5.45 -13.97
N ARG A 28 25.11 -5.27 -15.29
CA ARG A 28 26.34 -4.91 -16.00
C ARG A 28 26.46 -3.40 -16.27
N ALA A 29 25.43 -2.61 -15.99
CA ALA A 29 25.44 -1.17 -16.15
C ALA A 29 26.04 -0.47 -14.90
N PRO A 30 26.61 0.75 -15.04
CA PRO A 30 27.07 1.55 -13.91
C PRO A 30 25.95 1.86 -12.90
N ASP A 31 24.75 2.12 -13.42
CA ASP A 31 23.51 2.25 -12.66
C ASP A 31 22.66 1.01 -12.98
N PRO A 32 22.64 -0.03 -12.12
CA PRO A 32 22.04 -1.29 -12.49
C PRO A 32 20.52 -1.27 -12.59
N TYR A 33 19.85 -0.22 -12.10
CA TYR A 33 18.40 -0.17 -12.02
C TYR A 33 17.86 1.11 -12.66
N VAL A 34 16.68 1.05 -13.25
CA VAL A 34 16.05 2.18 -13.92
C VAL A 34 14.54 2.11 -13.83
N THR A 35 13.88 3.25 -13.71
CA THR A 35 12.42 3.36 -13.81
C THR A 35 12.01 4.16 -15.04
N TRP A 36 10.96 3.75 -15.72
CA TRP A 36 10.40 4.47 -16.87
C TRP A 36 8.93 4.77 -16.67
N LYS A 37 8.45 5.85 -17.29
CA LYS A 37 7.04 6.00 -17.65
C LYS A 37 6.80 5.17 -18.90
N VAL A 38 5.71 4.40 -18.92
CA VAL A 38 5.32 3.58 -20.05
C VAL A 38 4.02 4.11 -20.63
N THR A 39 3.91 4.10 -21.94
CA THR A 39 2.65 4.37 -22.64
C THR A 39 2.42 3.26 -23.67
N GLU A 40 1.23 2.67 -23.67
CA GLU A 40 0.84 1.59 -24.58
C GLU A 40 -0.13 2.12 -25.64
N GLU A 41 0.35 2.27 -26.88
CA GLU A 41 -0.47 2.68 -28.01
C GLU A 41 -0.52 1.56 -29.05
N GLN A 42 -1.72 1.12 -29.43
CA GLN A 42 -1.94 0.09 -30.46
C GLN A 42 -1.14 -1.21 -30.21
N GLY A 43 -0.97 -1.60 -28.94
CA GLY A 43 -0.22 -2.79 -28.54
C GLY A 43 1.31 -2.63 -28.58
N ARG A 44 1.81 -1.41 -28.77
CA ARG A 44 3.24 -1.07 -28.67
C ARG A 44 3.49 -0.17 -27.47
N ARG A 45 4.50 -0.54 -26.68
CA ARG A 45 4.93 0.23 -25.51
C ARG A 45 6.06 1.20 -25.88
N SER A 46 5.93 2.45 -25.47
CA SER A 46 7.03 3.41 -25.38
C SER A 46 7.54 3.50 -23.94
N PHE A 47 8.84 3.71 -23.77
CA PHE A 47 9.48 3.85 -22.47
C PHE A 47 10.17 5.21 -22.42
N ASP A 48 9.61 6.12 -21.62
CA ASP A 48 9.99 7.52 -21.58
C ASP A 48 10.36 7.94 -20.14
N TRP A 49 11.07 9.07 -19.99
CA TRP A 49 11.38 9.67 -18.67
C TRP A 49 12.08 8.71 -17.69
N GLY A 50 13.23 8.16 -18.11
CA GLY A 50 14.02 7.19 -17.35
C GLY A 50 14.75 7.79 -16.15
N HIS A 51 14.58 7.23 -14.94
CA HIS A 51 15.41 7.56 -13.77
C HIS A 51 16.32 6.37 -13.45
N TYR A 52 17.63 6.59 -13.34
CA TYR A 52 18.63 5.53 -13.13
C TYR A 52 19.13 5.53 -11.68
N PHE A 53 19.43 4.33 -11.16
CA PHE A 53 19.79 4.11 -9.76
C PHE A 53 20.88 3.05 -9.61
N THR A 54 21.75 3.27 -8.62
CA THR A 54 22.80 2.32 -8.24
C THR A 54 22.30 1.18 -7.36
N THR A 55 21.11 1.30 -6.75
CA THR A 55 20.54 0.30 -5.85
C THR A 55 19.11 -0.05 -6.24
N GLU A 56 18.76 -1.33 -6.13
CA GLU A 56 17.42 -1.84 -6.46
C GLU A 56 16.36 -1.11 -5.65
N ARG A 57 16.62 -0.95 -4.36
CA ARG A 57 15.71 -0.32 -3.42
C ARG A 57 15.37 1.13 -3.79
N ALA A 58 16.35 1.91 -4.24
CA ALA A 58 16.09 3.30 -4.66
C ALA A 58 15.20 3.33 -5.92
N ALA A 59 15.47 2.46 -6.88
CA ALA A 59 14.66 2.34 -8.10
C ALA A 59 13.24 1.88 -7.79
N VAL A 60 13.11 0.87 -6.94
CA VAL A 60 11.82 0.35 -6.48
C VAL A 60 11.03 1.43 -5.74
N LYS A 61 11.67 2.24 -4.87
CA LYS A 61 11.01 3.37 -4.20
C LYS A 61 10.52 4.42 -5.19
N ASP A 62 11.36 4.82 -6.15
CA ASP A 62 10.97 5.79 -7.18
C ASP A 62 9.82 5.25 -8.05
N PHE A 63 9.89 3.99 -8.46
CA PHE A 63 8.84 3.30 -9.20
C PHE A 63 7.50 3.36 -8.48
N LEU A 64 7.47 2.99 -7.19
CA LEU A 64 6.25 3.03 -6.39
C LEU A 64 5.74 4.45 -6.19
N LYS A 65 6.64 5.40 -5.91
CA LYS A 65 6.26 6.80 -5.72
C LYS A 65 5.60 7.34 -6.99
N ARG A 66 6.20 7.10 -8.16
CA ARG A 66 5.67 7.54 -9.45
C ARG A 66 4.30 6.92 -9.76
N ALA A 67 4.15 5.62 -9.50
CA ALA A 67 2.88 4.91 -9.64
C ALA A 67 1.79 5.49 -8.72
N ALA A 68 2.08 5.63 -7.43
CA ALA A 68 1.12 6.14 -6.45
C ALA A 68 0.73 7.61 -6.69
N ASP A 69 1.70 8.46 -7.05
CA ASP A 69 1.43 9.86 -7.41
C ASP A 69 0.51 9.91 -8.65
N TYR A 70 0.76 9.04 -9.64
CA TYR A 70 -0.05 8.97 -10.85
C TYR A 70 -1.49 8.49 -10.60
N GLU A 71 -1.67 7.42 -9.82
CA GLU A 71 -2.99 6.92 -9.40
C GLU A 71 -3.80 8.00 -8.70
N LYS A 72 -3.17 8.72 -7.76
CA LYS A 72 -3.80 9.79 -7.00
C LYS A 72 -4.22 10.97 -7.88
N ASP A 73 -3.36 11.39 -8.80
CA ASP A 73 -3.59 12.59 -9.61
C ASP A 73 -4.56 12.33 -10.78
N ASN A 74 -4.64 11.09 -11.29
CA ASN A 74 -5.37 10.78 -12.51
C ASN A 74 -6.62 9.89 -12.29
N SER A 75 -6.87 9.43 -11.07
CA SER A 75 -8.01 8.54 -10.74
C SER A 75 -8.09 7.30 -11.64
N VAL A 76 -6.92 6.73 -11.95
CA VAL A 76 -6.77 5.58 -12.84
C VAL A 76 -6.81 4.26 -12.06
N SER A 77 -7.29 3.20 -12.72
CA SER A 77 -7.28 1.84 -12.16
C SER A 77 -6.22 0.99 -12.82
N LEU A 78 -5.52 0.16 -12.03
CA LEU A 78 -4.52 -0.77 -12.56
C LEU A 78 -5.22 -1.85 -13.42
N VAL A 79 -4.81 -1.96 -14.69
CA VAL A 79 -5.40 -2.88 -15.66
C VAL A 79 -4.48 -4.04 -16.02
N SER A 80 -3.16 -3.82 -15.95
CA SER A 80 -2.19 -4.84 -16.28
C SER A 80 -0.92 -4.63 -15.46
N GLU A 81 -0.42 -5.70 -14.86
CA GLU A 81 0.94 -5.74 -14.33
C GLU A 81 1.77 -6.53 -15.36
N GLY A 82 2.86 -5.95 -15.89
CA GLY A 82 3.74 -6.66 -16.83
C GLY A 82 4.60 -7.69 -16.12
N PRO A 83 5.84 -7.99 -16.57
CA PRO A 83 6.55 -9.21 -16.18
C PRO A 83 6.54 -9.38 -14.66
N GLN A 84 5.79 -10.39 -14.22
CA GLN A 84 5.69 -10.82 -12.85
C GLN A 84 7.02 -11.49 -12.47
N PRO A 85 7.40 -11.51 -11.19
CA PRO A 85 8.51 -12.38 -10.78
C PRO A 85 8.27 -13.79 -11.33
N ASP A 86 9.35 -14.47 -11.74
CA ASP A 86 9.27 -15.82 -12.33
C ASP A 86 8.53 -16.80 -11.40
N SER A 87 8.50 -16.49 -10.10
CA SER A 87 7.66 -17.17 -9.10
C SER A 87 7.37 -16.30 -7.88
N PHE A 88 6.28 -16.61 -7.18
CA PHE A 88 5.89 -16.06 -5.88
C PHE A 88 6.14 -17.09 -4.79
N LYS A 89 6.81 -16.69 -3.71
CA LYS A 89 7.18 -17.59 -2.61
C LYS A 89 6.19 -17.50 -1.45
N TYR A 90 5.84 -18.65 -0.90
CA TYR A 90 4.96 -18.80 0.26
C TYR A 90 5.53 -19.82 1.22
N TYR A 91 5.20 -19.69 2.50
CA TYR A 91 5.63 -20.60 3.55
C TYR A 91 4.44 -21.29 4.17
N SER A 92 4.53 -22.61 4.33
CA SER A 92 3.55 -23.35 5.12
C SER A 92 3.90 -23.25 6.60
N THR A 93 3.03 -22.65 7.39
CA THR A 93 3.37 -22.26 8.77
C THR A 93 2.87 -23.26 9.81
N GLN A 94 1.69 -23.86 9.61
CA GLN A 94 1.03 -24.68 10.62
C GLN A 94 1.32 -26.18 10.46
N ARG A 95 1.58 -26.65 9.23
CA ARG A 95 1.76 -28.07 8.90
C ARG A 95 2.81 -28.26 7.80
N PRO A 96 3.41 -29.46 7.68
CA PRO A 96 4.20 -29.84 6.51
C PRO A 96 3.38 -29.76 5.22
N ILE A 97 4.10 -29.59 4.11
CA ILE A 97 3.55 -29.59 2.76
C ILE A 97 3.27 -31.04 2.37
N ASP A 98 2.00 -31.39 2.27
CA ASP A 98 1.52 -32.71 1.86
C ASP A 98 0.32 -32.56 0.91
N ILE A 99 -0.17 -33.68 0.40
CA ILE A 99 -1.36 -33.72 -0.45
C ILE A 99 -2.54 -33.07 0.28
N GLY A 100 -3.13 -32.05 -0.33
CA GLY A 100 -4.28 -31.33 0.22
C GLY A 100 -3.92 -30.20 1.20
N THR A 101 -2.63 -29.92 1.43
CA THR A 101 -2.21 -28.83 2.34
C THR A 101 -1.80 -27.56 1.60
N PHE A 102 -2.02 -27.48 0.29
CA PHE A 102 -1.74 -26.32 -0.53
C PHE A 102 -2.70 -26.22 -1.72
N PRO A 103 -2.94 -25.01 -2.26
CA PRO A 103 -3.77 -24.82 -3.44
C PRO A 103 -3.22 -25.58 -4.66
N LYS A 104 -4.11 -26.33 -5.32
CA LYS A 104 -3.87 -27.00 -6.60
C LYS A 104 -5.04 -26.77 -7.55
N GLY A 105 -4.77 -26.77 -8.85
CA GLY A 105 -5.77 -26.54 -9.89
C GLY A 105 -5.92 -25.06 -10.30
N GLY A 106 -6.93 -24.76 -11.11
CA GLY A 106 -7.21 -23.37 -11.56
C GLY A 106 -6.15 -22.77 -12.51
N GLY A 107 -5.19 -23.57 -12.98
CA GLY A 107 -4.09 -23.08 -13.83
C GLY A 107 -3.02 -22.27 -13.06
N ASN A 108 -2.89 -22.52 -11.75
CA ASN A 108 -1.82 -22.00 -10.90
C ASN A 108 -1.29 -23.09 -9.96
N ASP A 109 -0.83 -24.21 -10.51
CA ASP A 109 -0.16 -25.24 -9.71
C ASP A 109 1.23 -24.77 -9.26
N PRO A 110 1.74 -25.23 -8.10
CA PRO A 110 3.05 -24.81 -7.62
C PRO A 110 4.16 -25.33 -8.56
N ILE A 111 5.08 -24.44 -8.87
CA ILE A 111 6.29 -24.71 -9.67
C ILE A 111 7.25 -25.59 -8.87
N ARG A 112 7.41 -25.27 -7.58
CA ARG A 112 8.32 -25.96 -6.66
C ARG A 112 7.77 -25.92 -5.26
N PHE A 113 8.11 -26.93 -4.46
CA PHE A 113 7.95 -26.88 -3.03
C PHE A 113 9.07 -27.65 -2.34
N GLN A 114 9.38 -27.28 -1.10
CA GLN A 114 10.37 -27.93 -0.27
C GLN A 114 9.86 -28.03 1.17
N ASN A 115 9.77 -29.25 1.70
CA ASN A 115 9.57 -29.48 3.12
C ASN A 115 10.89 -29.37 3.88
N TYR A 116 10.79 -28.90 5.12
CA TYR A 116 11.84 -28.98 6.11
C TYR A 116 11.59 -30.16 7.05
N ASP A 117 12.66 -30.80 7.53
CA ASP A 117 12.56 -31.91 8.48
C ASP A 117 11.94 -31.49 9.82
N LYS A 118 12.09 -30.21 10.17
CA LYS A 118 11.54 -29.59 11.37
C LYS A 118 11.12 -28.16 11.04
N ARG A 119 10.33 -27.55 11.91
CA ARG A 119 9.96 -26.15 11.77
C ARG A 119 11.21 -25.25 11.89
N LEU A 120 11.51 -24.46 10.86
CA LEU A 120 12.68 -23.59 10.78
C LEU A 120 12.29 -22.11 10.85
N PRO A 121 13.13 -21.25 11.45
CA PRO A 121 12.96 -19.80 11.35
C PRO A 121 13.21 -19.33 9.93
N VAL A 122 12.25 -18.60 9.38
CA VAL A 122 12.29 -18.00 8.04
C VAL A 122 12.15 -16.48 8.13
N GLU A 123 12.37 -15.78 7.01
CA GLU A 123 12.18 -14.31 6.93
C GLU A 123 12.98 -13.54 8.00
N GLY A 124 14.26 -13.88 8.19
CA GLY A 124 15.10 -13.27 9.23
C GLY A 124 14.71 -13.66 10.67
N GLY A 125 13.97 -14.76 10.83
CA GLY A 125 13.44 -15.23 12.12
C GLY A 125 12.16 -14.51 12.54
N ALA A 126 11.40 -13.97 11.58
CA ALA A 126 10.12 -13.34 11.85
C ALA A 126 9.04 -14.36 12.28
N PHE A 127 9.08 -15.56 11.71
CA PHE A 127 8.19 -16.67 12.04
C PHE A 127 8.85 -18.03 11.72
N LEU A 128 8.15 -19.12 12.08
CA LEU A 128 8.59 -20.50 11.86
C LEU A 128 7.74 -21.16 10.77
N ALA A 129 8.36 -21.86 9.83
CA ALA A 129 7.70 -22.58 8.74
C ALA A 129 8.13 -24.05 8.66
N TRP A 130 7.26 -24.90 8.13
CA TRP A 130 7.51 -26.31 7.83
C TRP A 130 8.03 -26.54 6.41
N GLY A 131 7.91 -25.55 5.54
CA GLY A 131 8.40 -25.62 4.17
C GLY A 131 8.07 -24.36 3.38
N GLU A 132 8.51 -24.34 2.14
CA GLU A 132 8.26 -23.26 1.18
C GLU A 132 7.64 -23.80 -0.12
N LEU A 133 6.79 -22.97 -0.75
CA LEU A 133 6.15 -23.20 -2.05
C LEU A 133 6.43 -22.02 -2.97
N GLU A 134 6.59 -22.30 -4.25
CA GLU A 134 6.75 -21.30 -5.31
C GLU A 134 5.63 -21.48 -6.35
N TYR A 135 4.92 -20.40 -6.65
CA TYR A 135 3.82 -20.38 -7.63
C TYR A 135 4.14 -19.46 -8.80
N GLY A 136 3.64 -19.76 -10.00
CA GLY A 136 3.84 -18.91 -11.18
C GLY A 136 2.96 -17.66 -11.18
N LYS A 137 1.88 -17.68 -10.39
CA LYS A 137 1.00 -16.53 -10.17
C LYS A 137 0.75 -16.37 -8.67
N GLN A 138 0.46 -15.14 -8.29
CA GLN A 138 0.12 -14.80 -6.93
C GLN A 138 -1.12 -15.58 -6.46
N LEU A 139 -1.06 -16.12 -5.24
CA LEU A 139 -2.20 -16.69 -4.55
C LEU A 139 -3.13 -15.58 -4.04
N THR A 140 -4.43 -15.85 -4.06
CA THR A 140 -5.44 -14.97 -3.48
C THR A 140 -5.35 -14.96 -1.95
N GLU A 141 -5.91 -13.93 -1.31
CA GLU A 141 -5.99 -13.87 0.17
C GLU A 141 -6.77 -15.06 0.75
N ASP A 142 -7.84 -15.50 0.08
CA ASP A 142 -8.64 -16.65 0.49
C ASP A 142 -7.84 -17.97 0.41
N GLU A 143 -7.05 -18.16 -0.65
CA GLU A 143 -6.17 -19.33 -0.78
C GLU A 143 -5.09 -19.33 0.29
N MET A 144 -4.43 -18.18 0.52
CA MET A 144 -3.44 -18.06 1.58
C MET A 144 -4.06 -18.35 2.95
N PHE A 145 -5.26 -17.84 3.22
CA PHE A 145 -5.98 -18.06 4.47
C PHE A 145 -6.38 -19.52 4.65
N CYS A 146 -7.07 -20.12 3.67
CA CYS A 146 -7.58 -21.49 3.75
C CYS A 146 -6.46 -22.52 3.95
N TYR A 147 -5.30 -22.26 3.35
CA TYR A 147 -4.14 -23.15 3.42
C TYR A 147 -3.09 -22.71 4.45
N GLU A 148 -3.35 -21.63 5.19
CA GLU A 148 -2.49 -21.09 6.25
C GLU A 148 -1.06 -20.79 5.77
N LEU A 149 -0.98 -20.29 4.54
CA LEU A 149 0.25 -19.89 3.88
C LEU A 149 0.57 -18.43 4.22
N GLN A 150 1.83 -18.17 4.57
CA GLN A 150 2.34 -16.80 4.67
C GLN A 150 3.16 -16.46 3.43
N PRO A 151 2.91 -15.31 2.78
CA PRO A 151 3.70 -14.92 1.63
C PRO A 151 5.09 -14.42 2.07
N SER A 152 6.09 -14.63 1.22
CA SER A 152 7.42 -14.05 1.46
C SER A 152 7.37 -12.54 1.35
N ARG A 153 8.21 -11.86 2.14
CA ARG A 153 8.30 -10.39 2.10
C ARG A 153 8.78 -9.85 0.76
N ASP A 154 9.48 -10.67 -0.01
CA ASP A 154 10.06 -10.31 -1.30
C ASP A 154 9.00 -10.38 -2.42
N ASN A 155 7.83 -10.96 -2.15
CA ASN A 155 6.72 -10.92 -3.10
C ASN A 155 6.30 -9.46 -3.33
N PRO A 156 6.08 -9.02 -4.59
CA PRO A 156 5.89 -7.61 -4.92
C PRO A 156 4.73 -6.91 -4.20
N ASP A 157 3.62 -7.62 -3.98
CA ASP A 157 2.46 -7.16 -3.22
C ASP A 157 2.76 -6.98 -1.73
N VAL A 158 3.48 -7.94 -1.14
CA VAL A 158 3.83 -7.96 0.28
C VAL A 158 4.79 -6.84 0.59
N TRP A 159 5.89 -6.74 -0.17
CA TRP A 159 6.90 -5.70 0.03
C TRP A 159 6.26 -4.30 -0.12
N ARG A 160 5.40 -4.09 -1.14
CA ARG A 160 4.65 -2.83 -1.37
C ARG A 160 3.84 -2.45 -0.13
N ARG A 161 3.07 -3.41 0.38
CA ARG A 161 2.24 -3.22 1.57
C ARG A 161 3.10 -2.90 2.79
N MET A 162 4.20 -3.63 3.00
CA MET A 162 5.09 -3.38 4.14
C MET A 162 5.75 -2.00 4.07
N ASP A 163 6.18 -1.55 2.89
CA ASP A 163 6.80 -0.24 2.70
C ASP A 163 5.82 0.90 3.02
N ALA A 164 4.58 0.80 2.52
CA ALA A 164 3.52 1.76 2.81
C ALA A 164 3.18 1.81 4.31
N LEU A 165 3.07 0.64 4.97
CA LEU A 165 2.83 0.58 6.41
C LEU A 165 4.01 1.18 7.19
N ALA A 166 5.25 0.93 6.76
CA ALA A 166 6.45 1.46 7.42
C ALA A 166 6.48 3.00 7.42
N GLN A 167 6.01 3.66 6.35
CA GLN A 167 5.92 5.13 6.34
C GLN A 167 4.88 5.67 7.33
N THR A 168 3.91 4.86 7.74
CA THR A 168 2.94 5.25 8.77
C THR A 168 3.45 4.93 10.17
N VAL A 169 4.04 3.75 10.34
CA VAL A 169 4.50 3.23 11.63
C VAL A 169 5.76 3.96 12.11
N GLY A 170 6.76 4.17 11.25
CA GLY A 170 8.05 4.72 11.64
C GLY A 170 8.01 6.11 12.28
N PRO A 171 7.35 7.10 11.67
CA PRO A 171 7.18 8.41 12.30
C PRO A 171 6.43 8.34 13.65
N TRP A 172 5.47 7.41 13.78
CA TRP A 172 4.74 7.21 15.02
C TRP A 172 5.61 6.56 16.11
N GLU A 173 6.45 5.59 15.76
CA GLU A 173 7.42 4.98 16.65
C GLU A 173 8.41 6.01 17.19
N ASP A 174 8.89 6.93 16.33
CA ASP A 174 9.77 8.03 16.74
C ASP A 174 9.05 9.03 17.65
N MET A 175 7.83 9.44 17.30
CA MET A 175 7.02 10.33 18.13
C MET A 175 6.76 9.74 19.53
N ARG A 176 6.56 8.42 19.61
CA ARG A 176 6.33 7.69 20.87
C ARG A 176 7.63 7.29 21.58
N GLN A 177 8.79 7.57 20.99
CA GLN A 177 10.12 7.21 21.51
C GLN A 177 10.24 5.71 21.83
N PHE A 178 9.79 4.86 20.91
CA PHE A 178 9.88 3.41 21.09
C PHE A 178 11.34 2.95 21.18
N PRO A 179 11.69 2.07 22.13
CA PRO A 179 13.05 1.56 22.22
C PRO A 179 13.39 0.69 21.01
N GLU A 180 14.62 0.78 20.53
CA GLU A 180 15.08 0.18 19.26
C GLU A 180 14.78 -1.32 19.12
N GLY A 181 14.83 -2.07 20.23
CA GLY A 181 14.51 -3.50 20.26
C GLY A 181 13.04 -3.84 20.08
N ARG A 182 12.13 -2.86 20.21
CA ARG A 182 10.68 -3.02 20.04
C ARG A 182 10.15 -2.40 18.75
N ARG A 183 10.98 -1.66 18.02
CA ARG A 183 10.60 -1.05 16.75
C ARG A 183 10.40 -2.09 15.67
N LEU A 184 9.41 -1.86 14.82
CA LEU A 184 9.14 -2.61 13.60
C LEU A 184 9.83 -1.97 12.38
N THR A 185 10.16 -0.69 12.46
CA THR A 185 10.77 0.06 11.36
C THR A 185 12.11 0.67 11.75
N GLU A 186 12.93 0.97 10.75
CA GLU A 186 14.17 1.73 10.90
C GLU A 186 14.29 2.78 9.79
N TRP A 187 14.90 3.92 10.09
CA TRP A 187 15.18 4.94 9.08
C TRP A 187 16.37 4.51 8.22
N SER A 188 16.22 4.47 6.91
CA SER A 188 17.33 4.22 6.00
C SER A 188 17.73 5.49 5.28
N SER A 189 18.97 5.93 5.49
CA SER A 189 19.56 7.12 4.84
C SER A 189 19.67 6.95 3.33
N GLU A 190 20.07 5.76 2.87
CA GLU A 190 20.15 5.41 1.44
C GLU A 190 18.79 5.49 0.74
N ALA A 191 17.73 4.99 1.38
CA ALA A 191 16.38 5.06 0.83
C ALA A 191 15.72 6.43 1.09
N GLY A 192 16.19 7.21 2.06
CA GLY A 192 15.51 8.42 2.55
C GLY A 192 14.06 8.14 2.99
N ALA A 193 13.83 7.00 3.66
CA ALA A 193 12.50 6.52 4.08
C ALA A 193 12.62 5.54 5.25
N TYR A 194 11.50 5.29 5.94
CA TYR A 194 11.40 4.20 6.90
C TYR A 194 11.32 2.87 6.16
N VAL A 195 12.04 1.86 6.63
CA VAL A 195 11.98 0.51 6.07
C VAL A 195 11.60 -0.50 7.17
N PRO A 196 10.87 -1.57 6.84
CA PRO A 196 10.61 -2.65 7.78
C PRO A 196 11.91 -3.33 8.22
N LYS A 197 12.06 -3.59 9.52
CA LYS A 197 13.18 -4.38 10.03
C LYS A 197 13.04 -5.85 9.64
N ALA A 198 14.16 -6.58 9.64
CA ALA A 198 14.21 -7.99 9.27
C ALA A 198 13.17 -8.88 9.99
N LYS A 199 12.76 -8.57 11.23
CA LYS A 199 11.77 -9.36 11.98
C LYS A 199 10.34 -8.81 11.91
N ALA A 200 10.11 -7.71 11.20
CA ALA A 200 8.79 -7.13 11.01
C ALA A 200 7.98 -7.98 10.03
N THR A 201 6.72 -8.25 10.33
CA THR A 201 5.79 -8.91 9.41
C THR A 201 4.72 -7.93 8.99
N VAL A 202 4.01 -8.23 7.90
CA VAL A 202 2.86 -7.43 7.46
C VAL A 202 1.85 -7.31 8.59
N GLU A 203 1.55 -8.42 9.28
CA GLU A 203 0.53 -8.49 10.33
C GLU A 203 0.90 -7.55 11.49
N LYS A 204 2.15 -7.60 11.97
CA LYS A 204 2.62 -6.70 13.05
C LYS A 204 2.53 -5.23 12.66
N LEU A 205 2.87 -4.90 11.41
CA LEU A 205 2.78 -3.55 10.90
C LEU A 205 1.31 -3.08 10.78
N VAL A 206 0.41 -3.96 10.29
CA VAL A 206 -1.04 -3.69 10.21
C VAL A 206 -1.62 -3.47 11.60
N GLU A 207 -1.34 -4.34 12.56
CA GLU A 207 -1.79 -4.20 13.96
C GLU A 207 -1.32 -2.87 14.57
N CYS A 208 -0.10 -2.45 14.26
CA CYS A 208 0.42 -1.15 14.68
C CYS A 208 -0.38 -0.01 14.04
N THR A 209 -0.63 -0.05 12.73
CA THR A 209 -1.44 0.99 12.06
C THR A 209 -2.88 1.06 12.56
N GLU A 210 -3.50 -0.06 12.90
CA GLU A 210 -4.82 -0.08 13.53
C GLU A 210 -4.78 0.54 14.92
N SER A 211 -3.75 0.25 15.71
CA SER A 211 -3.53 0.89 17.01
C SER A 211 -3.35 2.40 16.88
N ILE A 212 -2.60 2.87 15.87
CA ILE A 212 -2.44 4.29 15.54
C ILE A 212 -3.79 4.92 15.21
N ARG A 213 -4.60 4.26 14.36
CA ARG A 213 -5.92 4.72 13.95
C ARG A 213 -6.85 4.88 15.15
N VAL A 214 -6.95 3.85 16.00
CA VAL A 214 -7.79 3.88 17.22
C VAL A 214 -7.34 5.01 18.15
N GLN A 215 -6.04 5.16 18.38
CA GLN A 215 -5.52 6.25 19.22
C GLN A 215 -5.82 7.63 18.65
N ARG A 216 -5.72 7.83 17.33
CA ARG A 216 -6.09 9.09 16.67
C ARG A 216 -7.57 9.41 16.85
N VAL A 217 -8.45 8.41 16.71
CA VAL A 217 -9.89 8.58 16.95
C VAL A 217 -10.18 8.96 18.40
N LEU A 218 -9.56 8.27 19.37
CA LEU A 218 -9.73 8.57 20.80
C LEU A 218 -9.24 9.98 21.16
N LEU A 219 -8.11 10.41 20.60
CA LEU A 219 -7.55 11.75 20.82
C LEU A 219 -8.34 12.85 20.08
N ALA A 220 -8.91 12.53 18.93
CA ALA A 220 -9.73 13.47 18.17
C ALA A 220 -11.07 13.74 18.87
N GLY A 221 -11.63 12.72 19.55
CA GLY A 221 -12.81 12.80 20.42
C GLY A 221 -14.09 13.20 19.68
N ASP A 222 -15.19 12.50 19.95
CA ASP A 222 -16.54 13.01 19.66
C ASP A 222 -16.73 14.38 20.34
N LYS A 223 -16.47 15.46 19.59
CA LYS A 223 -16.95 16.78 20.00
C LYS A 223 -18.43 16.84 19.66
N GLN A 224 -19.28 16.32 20.53
CA GLN A 224 -20.64 16.87 20.60
C GLN A 224 -20.48 18.38 20.84
N PRO A 225 -21.01 19.23 19.94
CA PRO A 225 -20.90 20.67 20.09
C PRO A 225 -21.51 21.07 21.44
N SER A 226 -20.82 21.94 22.18
CA SER A 226 -21.31 22.36 23.49
C SER A 226 -22.71 22.97 23.36
N ILE A 227 -23.52 22.93 24.42
CA ILE A 227 -24.86 23.57 24.43
C ILE A 227 -24.77 25.03 23.96
N ARG A 228 -23.66 25.73 24.24
CA ARG A 228 -23.40 27.08 23.76
C ARG A 228 -23.25 27.17 22.24
N ASP A 229 -22.56 26.21 21.62
CA ASP A 229 -22.38 26.16 20.17
C ASP A 229 -23.68 25.75 19.49
N GLN A 230 -24.43 24.80 20.07
CA GLN A 230 -25.77 24.43 19.61
C GLN A 230 -26.73 25.63 19.65
N LEU A 231 -26.73 26.41 20.73
CA LEU A 231 -27.55 27.63 20.86
C LEU A 231 -27.17 28.68 19.82
N LYS A 232 -25.88 28.86 19.53
CA LYS A 232 -25.43 29.80 18.49
C LYS A 232 -25.86 29.38 17.09
N THR A 233 -25.78 28.09 16.77
CA THR A 233 -26.22 27.56 15.47
C THR A 233 -27.73 27.73 15.29
N ALA A 234 -28.52 27.35 16.31
CA ALA A 234 -29.98 27.53 16.28
C ALA A 234 -30.39 29.01 16.17
N GLN A 235 -29.66 29.93 16.82
CA GLN A 235 -29.93 31.36 16.74
C GLN A 235 -29.61 31.94 15.36
N ARG A 236 -28.58 31.41 14.69
CA ARG A 236 -28.20 31.78 13.33
C ARG A 236 -29.21 31.26 12.30
N GLU A 237 -29.63 30.01 12.41
CA GLU A 237 -30.68 29.43 11.57
C GLU A 237 -32.01 30.17 11.75
N ALA A 238 -32.39 30.53 12.98
CA ALA A 238 -33.59 31.33 13.24
C ALA A 238 -33.52 32.76 12.65
N GLN A 239 -32.33 33.34 12.52
CA GLN A 239 -32.13 34.62 11.85
C GLN A 239 -32.16 34.48 10.32
N GLU A 240 -31.62 33.40 9.77
CA GLU A 240 -31.64 33.12 8.33
C GLU A 240 -33.04 32.76 7.83
N HIS A 241 -33.85 32.07 8.65
CA HIS A 241 -35.26 31.79 8.35
C HIS A 241 -36.23 32.91 8.73
N ARG A 242 -35.72 34.06 9.20
CA ARG A 242 -36.56 35.23 9.46
C ARG A 242 -37.01 35.83 8.13
N ALA A 243 -38.26 35.55 7.75
CA ALA A 243 -38.88 36.13 6.57
C ALA A 243 -38.78 37.68 6.60
N PRO A 244 -38.52 38.34 5.46
CA PRO A 244 -38.49 39.80 5.40
C PRO A 244 -39.85 40.36 5.80
N ASP A 245 -39.85 41.40 6.65
CA ASP A 245 -41.05 42.07 7.12
C ASP A 245 -41.92 42.48 5.93
N GLY A 246 -43.13 41.90 5.85
CA GLY A 246 -44.11 42.20 4.82
C GLY A 246 -44.52 43.67 4.83
N PRO A 247 -45.00 44.22 3.70
CA PRO A 247 -45.20 45.65 3.53
C PRO A 247 -46.20 46.21 4.56
N LYS A 248 -45.76 47.24 5.30
CA LYS A 248 -46.55 47.96 6.30
C LYS A 248 -47.84 48.52 5.66
N LYS A 249 -48.99 47.96 6.02
CA LYS A 249 -50.31 48.59 5.74
C LYS A 249 -50.40 49.90 6.52
N LYS A 250 -50.50 51.03 5.82
CA LYS A 250 -50.82 52.34 6.44
C LYS A 250 -52.25 52.26 6.99
N ALA A 251 -52.41 52.54 8.29
CA ALA A 251 -53.71 52.71 8.92
C ALA A 251 -54.35 54.04 8.45
N PRO A 252 -55.68 54.09 8.24
CA PRO A 252 -56.36 55.32 7.84
C PRO A 252 -56.45 56.29 9.02
N ASP A 253 -56.18 57.56 8.70
CA ASP A 253 -56.22 58.70 9.60
C ASP A 253 -57.65 58.93 10.11
N ARG A 254 -57.80 58.98 11.45
CA ARG A 254 -59.05 59.26 12.14
C ARG A 254 -58.78 60.47 13.02
N GLY A 255 -59.17 61.63 12.49
CA GLY A 255 -58.79 62.93 13.02
C GLY A 255 -59.33 63.24 14.41
N ASP A 256 -58.66 64.21 15.03
CA ASP A 256 -59.16 64.95 16.18
C ASP A 256 -59.50 66.39 15.77
N ARG A 257 -60.69 66.76 16.26
CA ARG A 257 -61.34 68.07 16.45
C ARG A 257 -60.54 69.36 16.28
#